data_AF-Q7U686-F1
#
_entry.id   AF-Q7U686-F1
#
_cell.length_a   1.000
_cell.length_b   1.000
_cell.length_c   1.000
_cell.angle_alpha   90.00
_cell.angle_beta   90.00
_cell.angle_gamma   90.00
#
_symmetry.space_group_name_H-M   'P 1'
#
loop_
_entity.id
_entity.type
_entity.pdbx_description
1 polymer ?
#
loop_
_entity_poly.entity_id
_entity_poly.type
_entity_poly.pdbx_seq_one_letter_code
_entity_poly.pdbx_strand_id
1 'polypeptide(L)' 'MDSGAEGDKFDGFELVARLHMPESGRVCVICKAADAKALFRHFMFWRSMFGLDFEYAPALTCAEMVEMQKEHNEKLDDVD' A
#
# COMPACT_ATOMS: atom_id res chain seq x y z
N MET A 1 -16.66 14.29 9.16
CA MET A 1 -15.71 13.25 8.70
C MET A 1 -14.76 13.03 9.86
N ASP A 2 -14.78 11.86 10.48
CA ASP A 2 -13.83 11.53 11.55
C ASP A 2 -12.42 11.69 10.97
N SER A 3 -11.65 12.63 11.53
CA SER A 3 -10.20 12.59 11.39
C SER A 3 -9.76 11.24 11.92
N GLY A 4 -9.09 10.43 11.09
CA GLY A 4 -8.64 9.08 11.47
C GLY A 4 -7.81 9.05 12.77
N ALA A 5 -7.43 7.86 13.21
CA ALA A 5 -6.61 7.72 14.42
C ALA A 5 -5.25 8.43 14.25
N GLU A 6 -4.60 8.89 15.33
CA GLU A 6 -3.30 9.59 15.25
C GLU A 6 -2.22 8.80 14.49
N GLY A 7 -2.31 7.47 14.47
CA GLY A 7 -1.40 6.60 13.71
C GLY A 7 -1.69 6.46 12.21
N ASP A 8 -2.82 6.99 11.72
CA ASP A 8 -3.27 6.84 10.33
C ASP A 8 -2.50 7.76 9.35
N LYS A 9 -1.72 8.73 9.86
CA LYS A 9 -0.91 9.62 9.01
C LYS A 9 0.38 10.05 9.71
N PHE A 10 1.53 9.75 9.11
CA PHE A 10 2.85 10.22 9.55
C PHE A 10 3.81 10.29 8.35
N ASP A 11 5.04 10.76 8.57
CA ASP A 11 6.03 10.86 7.49
C ASP A 11 6.31 9.50 6.85
N GLY A 12 6.05 9.39 5.55
CA GLY A 12 6.16 8.14 4.78
C GLY A 12 4.98 7.17 4.90
N PHE A 13 3.85 7.55 5.54
CA PHE A 13 2.64 6.71 5.60
C PHE A 13 1.34 7.52 5.62
N GLU A 14 0.37 7.10 4.83
CA GLU A 14 -0.99 7.63 4.85
C GLU A 14 -2.00 6.50 4.65
N LEU A 15 -2.86 6.28 5.63
CA LEU A 15 -4.00 5.40 5.48
C LEU A 15 -5.09 6.07 4.65
N VAL A 16 -5.52 5.42 3.58
CA VAL A 16 -6.55 5.93 2.65
C VAL A 16 -7.92 5.37 3.02
N ALA A 17 -8.01 4.06 3.26
CA ALA A 17 -9.28 3.41 3.56
C ALA A 17 -9.10 2.11 4.35
N ARG A 18 -10.12 1.78 5.16
CA ARG A 18 -10.35 0.45 5.76
C ARG A 18 -11.69 -0.04 5.27
N LEU A 19 -11.70 -1.19 4.61
CA LEU A 19 -12.90 -1.77 4.00
C LEU A 19 -13.14 -3.13 4.64
N HIS A 20 -14.32 -3.30 5.24
CA HIS A 20 -14.73 -4.58 5.80
C HIS A 20 -15.23 -5.50 4.67
N MET A 21 -14.69 -6.72 4.59
CA MET A 21 -15.06 -7.73 3.60
C MET A 21 -15.70 -8.93 4.33
N PRO A 22 -17.00 -8.84 4.71
CA PRO A 22 -17.64 -9.79 5.59
C PRO A 22 -17.65 -11.22 5.04
N GLU A 23 -17.87 -11.37 3.73
CA GLU A 23 -17.96 -12.69 3.08
C GLU A 23 -16.67 -13.51 3.17
N SER A 24 -15.51 -12.84 3.26
CA SER A 24 -14.21 -13.49 3.41
C SER A 24 -13.69 -13.45 4.86
N GLY A 25 -14.38 -12.76 5.77
CA GLY A 25 -13.90 -12.52 7.14
C GLY A 25 -12.63 -11.68 7.19
N ARG A 26 -12.37 -10.84 6.17
CA ARG A 26 -11.13 -10.05 6.04
C ARG A 26 -11.41 -8.55 6.12
N VAL A 27 -10.35 -7.79 6.37
CA VAL A 27 -10.34 -6.33 6.21
C VAL A 27 -9.33 -5.99 5.12
N CYS A 28 -9.74 -5.19 4.14
CA CYS A 28 -8.85 -4.62 3.14
C CYS A 28 -8.42 -3.22 3.61
N VAL A 29 -7.12 -2.98 3.59
CA VAL A 29 -6.54 -1.68 3.95
C VAL A 29 -5.84 -1.10 2.72
N ILE A 30 -6.26 0.11 2.34
CA ILE A 30 -5.60 0.89 1.29
C ILE A 30 -4.76 1.94 1.99
N CYS A 31 -3.46 1.97 1.72
CA CYS A 31 -2.55 2.96 2.27
C CYS A 31 -1.46 3.32 1.26
N LYS A 32 -0.87 4.49 1.44
CA LYS A 32 0.39 4.88 0.83
C LYS A 32 1.49 4.64 1.85
N ALA A 33 2.57 4.00 1.43
CA ALA A 33 3.74 3.77 2.27
C ALA A 33 4.99 4.02 1.42
N ALA A 34 5.95 4.77 1.96
CA ALA A 34 7.21 5.04 1.29
C ALA A 34 8.10 3.80 1.23
N ASP A 35 8.02 2.93 2.24
CA ASP A 35 8.78 1.69 2.31
C ASP A 35 8.11 0.65 3.24
N ALA A 36 8.73 -0.53 3.33
CA ALA A 36 8.27 -1.59 4.22
C ALA A 36 8.39 -1.23 5.72
N LYS A 37 9.26 -0.28 6.11
CA LYS A 37 9.41 0.14 7.51
C LYS A 37 8.21 0.96 7.95
N ALA A 38 7.65 1.79 7.06
CA ALA A 38 6.42 2.52 7.29
C ALA A 38 5.23 1.56 7.53
N LEU A 39 5.10 0.52 6.68
CA LEU A 39 4.10 -0.53 6.87
C LEU A 39 4.27 -1.25 8.22
N PHE A 40 5.51 -1.64 8.55
CA PHE A 40 5.80 -2.31 9.81
C PHE A 40 5.43 -1.44 11.01
N ARG A 41 5.81 -0.16 11.01
CA ARG A 41 5.50 0.76 12.11
C ARG A 41 4.01 0.88 12.38
N HIS A 42 3.18 0.94 11.33
CA HIS A 42 1.74 1.06 11.49
C HIS A 42 1.08 -0.28 11.87
N PHE A 43 1.42 -1.39 11.20
CA PHE A 43 0.71 -2.66 11.35
C PHE A 43 1.26 -3.60 12.44
N MET A 44 2.50 -3.40 12.91
CA MET A 44 3.10 -4.31 13.91
C MET A 44 2.37 -4.31 15.24
N PHE A 45 1.83 -3.16 15.67
CA PHE A 45 1.00 -3.09 16.87
C PHE A 45 -0.20 -4.03 16.78
N TRP A 46 -0.90 -3.99 15.65
CA TRP A 46 -2.07 -4.80 15.39
C TRP A 46 -1.75 -6.29 15.34
N ARG A 47 -0.64 -6.66 14.67
CA ARG A 47 -0.13 -8.03 14.66
C ARG A 47 0.20 -8.53 16.07
N SER A 48 0.87 -7.71 16.87
CA SER A 48 1.35 -8.11 18.21
C SER A 48 0.23 -8.21 19.24
N MET A 49 -0.74 -7.30 19.18
CA MET A 49 -1.82 -7.22 20.17
C MET A 49 -3.00 -8.14 19.84
N PHE A 50 -3.30 -8.33 18.56
CA PHE A 50 -4.52 -9.03 18.12
C PHE A 50 -4.25 -10.27 17.27
N GLY A 51 -2.98 -10.60 17.01
CA GLY A 51 -2.63 -11.79 16.22
C GLY A 51 -3.06 -11.71 14.76
N LEU A 52 -3.16 -10.50 14.19
CA LEU A 52 -3.57 -10.30 12.80
C LEU A 52 -2.47 -10.68 11.82
N ASP A 53 -2.86 -11.41 10.77
CA ASP A 53 -2.03 -11.72 9.61
C ASP A 53 -2.25 -10.71 8.49
N PHE A 54 -1.15 -10.20 7.93
CA PHE A 54 -1.17 -9.19 6.87
C PHE A 54 -0.66 -9.78 5.55
N GLU A 55 -1.46 -9.65 4.51
CA GLU A 55 -1.08 -9.93 3.12
C GLU A 55 -0.82 -8.58 2.42
N TYR A 56 0.40 -8.36 1.95
CA TYR A 56 0.79 -7.10 1.29
C TYR A 56 0.73 -7.25 -0.22
N ALA A 57 -0.11 -6.44 -0.87
CA ALA A 57 -0.20 -6.34 -2.32
C ALA A 57 0.24 -4.92 -2.76
N PRO A 58 1.50 -4.73 -3.19
CA PRO A 58 1.94 -3.43 -3.69
C PRO A 58 1.19 -3.10 -4.98
N ALA A 59 0.72 -1.86 -5.08
CA ALA A 59 0.04 -1.36 -6.27
C ALA A 59 0.92 -0.32 -6.97
N LEU A 60 1.04 -0.43 -8.28
CA LEU A 60 1.65 0.61 -9.11
C LEU A 60 0.63 1.73 -9.35
N THR A 61 1.10 2.96 -9.28
CA THR A 61 0.34 4.10 -9.78
C THR A 61 0.25 4.04 -11.31
N CYS A 62 -0.79 4.67 -11.87
CA CYS A 62 -0.90 4.78 -13.33
C CYS A 62 0.31 5.49 -13.96
N ALA A 63 0.93 6.43 -13.23
CA ALA A 63 2.12 7.13 -13.68
C ALA A 63 3.33 6.18 -13.76
N GLU A 64 3.59 5.39 -12.71
CA GLU A 64 4.67 4.39 -12.72
C GLU A 64 4.47 3.38 -13.86
N MET A 65 3.24 2.91 -14.08
CA MET A 65 2.93 2.03 -15.20
C MET A 65 3.28 2.64 -16.56
N VAL A 66 2.93 3.93 -16.76
CA VAL A 66 3.21 4.63 -18.02
C VAL A 66 4.70 4.84 -18.22
N GLU A 67 5.45 5.24 -17.19
CA GLU A 67 6.90 5.43 -17.30
C GLU A 67 7.62 4.11 -17.61
N MET A 68 7.25 3.02 -16.93
CA MET A 68 7.80 1.69 -17.23
C MET A 68 7.51 1.26 -18.67
N GLN A 69 6.34 1.60 -19.22
CA GLN A 69 6.02 1.30 -20.62
C GLN A 69 6.88 2.13 -21.60
N LYS A 70 7.14 3.41 -21.30
CA LYS A 70 8.01 4.25 -22.13
C LYS A 70 9.44 3.70 -22.17
N GLU A 71 10.01 3.39 -21.00
CA GLU A 71 11.35 2.80 -20.90
C GLU A 71 11.45 1.45 -21.64
N HIS A 72 10.36 0.67 -21.65
CA HIS A 72 10.32 -0.58 -22.41
C HIS A 72 10.34 -0.33 -23.92
N ASN A 73 9.55 0.64 -24.40
CA ASN A 73 9.50 0.98 -25.82
C ASN A 73 10.85 1.54 -26.32
N GLU A 74 11.52 2.41 -25.55
CA GLU A 74 12.85 2.93 -25.91
C GLU A 74 13.87 1.80 -26.09
N LYS A 75 13.84 0.79 -25.20
CA LYS A 75 14.71 -0.39 -25.32
C LYS A 75 14.36 -1.26 -26.51
N LEU A 76 13.10 -1.27 -26.97
CA LEU A 76 12.70 -2.00 -28.17
C LEU A 76 13.19 -1.29 -29.44
N ASP A 77 13.12 0.04 -29.46
CA ASP A 77 13.62 0.84 -30.58
C ASP A 77 15.15 0.71 -30.76
N ASP A 78 15.89 0.39 -29.70
CA ASP A 78 17.35 0.15 -29.74
C ASP A 78 17.75 -1.24 -30.30
N VAL A 79 16.80 -2.18 -30.47
CA VAL A 79 17.06 -3.54 -30.99
C VAL A 79 16.59 -3.75 -32.44
N ASP A 80 15.86 -2.80 -33.00
CA ASP A 80 15.44 -2.75 -34.43
C ASP A 80 16.40 -1.91 -35.29
#